data_AF-A0A024GWN9-F1
#
_entry.id   AF-A0A024GWN9-F1
#
_cell.length_a   1.000
_cell.length_b   1.000
_cell.length_c   1.000
_cell.angle_alpha   90.00
_cell.angle_beta   90.00
_cell.angle_gamma   90.00
#
_symmetry.space_group_name_H-M   'P 1'
#
loop_
_entity.id
_entity.type
_entity.pdbx_description
1 polymer ?
#
loop_
_entity_poly.entity_id
_entity_poly.type
_entity_poly.pdbx_seq_one_letter_code
_entity_poly.pdbx_strand_id
1 'polypeptide(L)'
;MDFDDGEGKSVLTLYIQRGPEQGYVLHVEHLASPLRVDGTLLRPNPTPQVDKGAADFRRITAARTAAVRAESELAAAVSAARANGDSWEVIGAALGTSARTARERFGHALRRPRNEP
;
A
#
# COMPACT_ATOMS: atom_id res chain seq x y z
N MET A 1 -27.81 -0.99 20.29
CA MET A 1 -28.43 -1.28 21.59
C MET A 1 -27.35 -1.13 22.61
N ASP A 2 -27.57 -0.21 23.55
CA ASP A 2 -26.60 0.19 24.55
C ASP A 2 -27.01 -0.36 25.90
N PHE A 3 -26.01 -0.78 26.68
CA PHE A 3 -26.19 -1.27 28.03
C PHE A 3 -25.28 -0.43 28.93
N ASP A 4 -25.87 0.13 29.98
CA ASP A 4 -25.17 0.97 30.95
C ASP A 4 -24.98 0.24 32.27
N ASP A 5 -23.97 0.63 33.06
CA ASP A 5 -23.67 0.08 34.39
C ASP A 5 -24.63 0.52 35.51
N GLY A 6 -25.72 1.21 35.15
CA GLY A 6 -26.66 1.81 36.10
C GLY A 6 -26.21 3.20 36.62
N GLU A 7 -24.97 3.60 36.38
CA GLU A 7 -24.43 4.94 36.66
C GLU A 7 -24.47 5.85 35.42
N GLY A 8 -25.05 5.35 34.32
CA GLY A 8 -25.24 6.06 33.06
C GLY A 8 -24.04 5.99 32.12
N LYS A 9 -23.06 5.13 32.41
CA LYS A 9 -21.91 4.89 31.54
C LYS A 9 -22.16 3.64 30.71
N SER A 10 -22.05 3.78 29.39
CA SER A 10 -22.23 2.66 28.47
C SER A 10 -21.06 1.67 28.61
N VAL A 11 -21.41 0.45 29.00
CA VAL A 11 -20.47 -0.67 29.21
C VAL A 11 -20.50 -1.69 28.08
N LEU A 12 -21.52 -1.64 27.23
CA LEU A 12 -21.61 -2.49 26.04
C LEU A 12 -22.50 -1.82 25.00
N THR A 13 -21.99 -1.74 23.78
CA THR A 13 -22.79 -1.33 22.62
C THR A 13 -22.80 -2.47 21.61
N LEU A 14 -24.02 -2.91 21.25
CA LEU A 14 -24.28 -3.94 20.25
C LEU A 14 -25.03 -3.35 19.06
N TYR A 15 -24.50 -3.49 17.85
CA TYR A 15 -25.26 -3.18 16.64
C TYR A 15 -25.00 -4.18 15.54
N ILE A 16 -25.98 -4.33 14.66
CA ILE A 16 -25.91 -5.24 13.53
C ILE A 16 -25.77 -4.42 12.26
N GLN A 17 -24.72 -4.67 11.49
CA GLN A 17 -24.51 -4.05 10.19
C GLN A 17 -24.60 -5.11 9.10
N ARG A 18 -25.27 -4.78 7.99
CA ARG A 18 -25.28 -5.64 6.80
C ARG A 18 -23.92 -5.57 6.10
N GLY A 19 -23.26 -6.71 5.96
CA GLY A 19 -21.99 -6.83 5.25
C GLY A 19 -22.17 -6.92 3.72
N PRO A 20 -21.10 -6.66 2.94
CA PRO A 20 -21.15 -6.62 1.48
C PRO A 20 -21.47 -7.99 0.85
N GLU A 21 -21.19 -9.10 1.53
CA GLU A 21 -21.40 -10.47 1.05
C GLU A 21 -22.56 -11.19 1.75
N GLN A 22 -23.77 -10.62 1.68
CA GLN A 22 -25.04 -11.22 2.13
C GLN A 22 -25.14 -11.65 3.61
N GLY A 23 -24.15 -11.34 4.46
CA GLY A 23 -24.16 -11.62 5.90
C GLY A 23 -24.50 -10.41 6.77
N TYR A 24 -24.88 -10.68 8.02
CA TYR A 24 -24.96 -9.67 9.08
C TYR A 24 -23.73 -9.76 9.97
N VAL A 25 -23.14 -8.62 10.28
CA VAL A 25 -22.01 -8.50 11.21
C VAL A 25 -22.55 -7.92 12.51
N LEU A 26 -22.37 -8.64 13.62
CA LEU A 26 -22.61 -8.13 14.96
C LEU A 26 -21.35 -7.40 15.43
N HIS A 27 -21.48 -6.10 15.62
CA HIS A 27 -20.46 -5.26 16.22
C HIS A 27 -20.64 -5.22 17.74
N VAL A 28 -19.53 -5.37 18.44
CA VAL A 28 -19.46 -5.38 19.91
C VAL A 28 -18.41 -4.35 20.32
N GLU A 29 -18.83 -3.27 20.94
CA GLU A 29 -17.97 -2.19 21.41
C GLU A 29 -17.99 -2.08 22.94
N HIS A 30 -16.92 -1.52 23.51
CA HIS A 30 -16.73 -1.27 24.95
C HIS A 30 -16.72 -2.49 25.87
N LEU A 31 -16.61 -3.71 25.30
CA LEU A 31 -16.61 -4.94 26.06
C LEU A 31 -15.38 -5.08 26.98
N ALA A 32 -15.57 -4.81 28.27
CA ALA A 32 -14.51 -4.86 29.29
C ALA A 32 -14.10 -6.30 29.70
N SER A 33 -14.86 -7.33 29.32
CA SER A 33 -14.60 -8.73 29.68
C SER A 33 -15.10 -9.71 28.61
N PRO A 34 -14.47 -10.89 28.42
CA PRO A 34 -14.84 -11.81 27.34
C PRO A 34 -16.32 -12.23 27.35
N LEU A 35 -16.98 -12.13 26.20
CA LEU A 35 -18.37 -12.53 26.04
C LEU A 35 -18.48 -14.07 26.07
N ARG A 36 -19.44 -14.59 26.85
CA ARG A 36 -19.84 -16.00 26.81
C ARG A 36 -21.23 -16.10 26.19
N VAL A 37 -21.38 -16.95 25.18
CA VAL A 37 -22.68 -17.31 24.60
C VAL A 37 -22.91 -18.79 24.86
N ASP A 38 -23.99 -19.12 25.57
CA ASP A 38 -24.32 -20.49 26.01
C ASP A 38 -23.13 -21.24 26.68
N GLY A 39 -22.36 -20.53 27.50
CA GLY A 39 -21.17 -21.07 28.18
C GLY A 39 -19.92 -21.18 27.31
N THR A 40 -20.02 -20.97 26.00
CA THR A 40 -18.88 -20.94 25.08
C THR A 40 -18.21 -19.57 25.11
N LEU A 41 -16.90 -19.55 25.40
CA LEU A 41 -16.09 -18.33 25.36
C LEU A 41 -15.88 -17.90 23.90
N LEU A 42 -16.46 -16.78 23.50
CA LEU A 42 -16.18 -16.20 22.20
C LEU A 42 -14.96 -15.29 22.33
N ARG A 43 -13.92 -15.58 21.55
CA ARG A 43 -12.84 -14.60 21.30
C ARG A 43 -13.24 -13.81 20.07
N PRO A 44 -13.68 -12.54 20.19
CA PRO A 44 -13.85 -11.70 19.02
C PRO A 44 -12.51 -11.60 18.30
N ASN A 45 -12.52 -11.87 17.00
CA ASN A 45 -11.36 -11.67 16.14
C ASN A 45 -10.94 -10.20 16.28
N PRO A 46 -9.66 -9.87 16.56
CA PRO A 46 -9.26 -8.48 16.75
C PRO A 46 -9.69 -7.66 15.53
N THR A 47 -10.40 -6.57 15.78
CA THR A 47 -10.72 -5.54 14.79
C THR A 47 -9.45 -5.19 14.02
N PRO A 48 -9.48 -5.14 12.67
CA PRO A 48 -8.37 -4.59 11.92
C PRO A 48 -8.06 -3.20 12.48
N GLN A 49 -6.80 -2.96 12.83
CA GLN A 49 -6.34 -1.68 13.39
C GLN A 49 -6.42 -0.63 12.26
N VAL A 50 -7.61 -0.08 12.02
CA VAL A 50 -7.91 0.74 10.83
C VAL A 50 -7.01 1.98 10.76
N ASP A 51 -6.65 2.55 11.91
CA ASP A 51 -5.85 3.79 11.95
C ASP A 51 -4.36 3.57 11.65
N LYS A 52 -3.76 2.48 12.14
CA LYS A 52 -2.34 2.18 11.87
C LYS A 52 -2.15 1.70 10.42
N GLY A 53 -3.09 0.88 9.93
CA GLY A 53 -3.09 0.42 8.54
C GLY A 53 -3.16 1.58 7.55
N ALA A 54 -4.01 2.58 7.79
CA ALA A 54 -4.12 3.74 6.90
C ALA A 54 -2.81 4.53 6.77
N ALA A 55 -2.03 4.69 7.84
CA ALA A 55 -0.72 5.34 7.79
C ALA A 55 0.32 4.51 7.01
N ASP A 56 0.35 3.20 7.24
CA ASP A 56 1.26 2.28 6.54
C ASP A 56 0.95 2.22 5.04
N PHE A 57 -0.32 2.14 4.64
CA PHE A 57 -0.74 2.17 3.23
C PHE A 57 -0.42 3.51 2.55
N ARG A 58 -0.59 4.64 3.24
CA ARG A 58 -0.15 5.96 2.74
C ARG A 58 1.35 6.00 2.53
N ARG A 59 2.13 5.46 3.45
CA ARG A 59 3.60 5.38 3.33
C ARG A 59 4.02 4.50 2.17
N ILE A 60 3.38 3.36 1.96
CA ILE A 60 3.62 2.47 0.82
C ILE A 60 3.32 3.20 -0.50
N THR A 61 2.19 3.91 -0.56
CA THR A 61 1.79 4.66 -1.77
C THR A 61 2.79 5.78 -2.07
N ALA A 62 3.22 6.53 -1.06
CA ALA A 62 4.23 7.58 -1.21
C ALA A 62 5.57 7.01 -1.67
N ALA A 63 6.03 5.90 -1.09
CA ALA A 63 7.26 5.22 -1.50
C ALA A 63 7.18 4.72 -2.94
N ARG A 64 6.04 4.15 -3.35
CA ARG A 64 5.80 3.72 -4.72
C ARG A 64 5.88 4.89 -5.70
N THR A 65 5.22 6.01 -5.38
CA THR A 65 5.26 7.22 -6.23
C THR A 65 6.68 7.78 -6.34
N ALA A 66 7.42 7.81 -5.23
CA ALA A 66 8.82 8.23 -5.24
C ALA A 66 9.70 7.30 -6.10
N ALA A 67 9.49 5.99 -6.02
CA ALA A 67 10.21 5.02 -6.83
C ALA A 67 9.92 5.19 -8.34
N VAL A 68 8.67 5.39 -8.73
CA VAL A 68 8.30 5.65 -10.14
C VAL A 68 8.95 6.93 -10.65
N ARG A 69 8.97 7.98 -9.82
CA ARG A 69 9.63 9.24 -10.16
C ARG A 69 11.14 9.04 -10.33
N ALA A 70 11.80 8.38 -9.39
CA ALA A 70 13.23 8.11 -9.46
C ALA A 70 13.62 7.27 -10.68
N GLU A 71 12.82 6.25 -11.04
CA GLU A 71 13.06 5.45 -12.25
C GLU A 71 12.91 6.30 -13.53
N SER A 72 11.94 7.21 -13.54
CA SER A 72 11.73 8.13 -14.68
C SER A 72 12.88 9.12 -14.82
N GLU A 73 13.36 9.69 -13.70
CA GLU A 73 14.53 10.58 -13.67
C GLU A 73 15.80 9.84 -14.13
N LEU A 74 16.00 8.58 -13.70
CA LEU A 74 17.11 7.74 -14.14
C LEU A 74 17.07 7.49 -15.65
N ALA A 75 15.91 7.12 -16.20
CA ALA A 75 15.74 6.90 -17.63
C ALA A 75 16.01 8.19 -18.45
N ALA A 76 15.57 9.35 -17.95
CA ALA A 76 15.84 10.64 -18.57
C ALA A 76 17.34 10.98 -18.58
N ALA A 77 18.05 10.73 -17.47
CA ALA A 77 19.49 10.93 -17.38
C ALA A 77 20.26 10.02 -18.35
N VAL A 78 19.88 8.74 -18.44
CA VAL A 78 20.47 7.79 -19.41
C VAL A 78 20.21 8.24 -20.85
N SER A 79 19.01 8.77 -21.13
CA SER A 79 18.67 9.31 -22.45
C SER A 79 19.52 10.51 -22.81
N ALA A 80 19.71 11.45 -21.88
CA ALA A 80 20.56 12.62 -22.08
C ALA A 80 22.03 12.21 -22.33
N ALA A 81 22.58 11.28 -21.54
CA ALA A 81 23.92 10.75 -21.76
C ALA A 81 24.08 10.12 -23.15
N ARG A 82 23.09 9.32 -23.59
CA ARG A 82 23.09 8.73 -24.94
C ARG A 82 22.98 9.78 -26.04
N ALA A 83 22.21 10.86 -25.83
CA ALA A 83 22.10 11.97 -26.77
C ALA A 83 23.41 12.78 -26.88
N ASN A 84 24.16 12.89 -25.78
CA ASN A 84 25.49 13.49 -25.74
C ASN A 84 26.57 12.60 -26.39
N GLY A 85 26.23 11.37 -26.76
CA GLY A 85 27.13 10.42 -27.43
C GLY A 85 27.84 9.44 -26.51
N ASP A 86 27.57 9.46 -25.19
CA ASP A 86 28.22 8.58 -24.23
C ASP A 86 27.98 7.10 -24.56
N SER A 87 29.02 6.28 -24.53
CA SER A 87 28.91 4.85 -24.84
C SER A 87 28.14 4.10 -23.74
N TRP A 88 27.57 2.94 -24.10
CA TRP A 88 26.90 2.07 -23.12
C TRP A 88 27.85 1.53 -22.05
N GLU A 89 29.16 1.52 -22.30
CA GLU A 89 30.17 1.13 -21.30
C GLU A 89 30.29 2.17 -20.19
N VAL A 90 30.38 3.45 -20.54
CA VAL A 90 30.42 4.56 -19.58
C VAL A 90 29.13 4.63 -18.78
N ILE A 91 27.98 4.52 -19.46
CA ILE A 91 26.67 4.54 -18.81
C ILE A 91 26.49 3.32 -17.89
N GLY A 92 26.92 2.13 -18.34
CA GLY A 92 26.88 0.92 -17.52
C GLY A 92 27.69 1.07 -16.24
N ALA A 93 28.90 1.61 -16.34
CA ALA A 93 29.76 1.88 -15.18
C ALA A 93 29.08 2.84 -14.18
N ALA A 94 28.45 3.92 -14.66
CA ALA A 94 27.72 4.86 -13.80
C ALA A 94 26.49 4.22 -13.13
N LEU A 95 25.83 3.26 -13.80
CA LEU A 95 24.70 2.50 -13.27
C LEU A 95 25.13 1.33 -12.36
N GLY A 96 26.42 1.04 -12.23
CA GLY A 96 26.93 -0.12 -11.51
C GLY A 96 26.57 -1.46 -12.18
N THR A 97 26.42 -1.48 -13.50
CA THR A 97 26.02 -2.68 -14.26
C THR A 97 26.84 -2.83 -15.55
N SER A 98 26.65 -3.95 -16.26
CA SER A 98 27.34 -4.17 -17.53
C SER A 98 26.75 -3.30 -18.65
N ALA A 99 27.56 -2.96 -19.66
CA ALA A 99 27.10 -2.25 -20.85
C ALA A 99 25.93 -2.96 -21.57
N ARG A 100 25.97 -4.30 -21.58
CA ARG A 100 24.90 -5.14 -22.13
C ARG A 100 23.60 -4.97 -21.34
N THR A 101 23.66 -5.06 -20.02
CA THR A 101 22.49 -4.90 -19.13
C THR A 101 21.92 -3.49 -19.23
N ALA A 102 22.77 -2.46 -19.29
CA ALA A 102 22.34 -1.08 -19.49
C ALA A 102 21.61 -0.90 -20.84
N ARG A 103 22.18 -1.44 -21.93
CA ARG A 103 21.58 -1.39 -23.26
C ARG A 103 20.27 -2.17 -23.34
N GLU A 104 20.18 -3.34 -22.73
CA GLU A 104 18.94 -4.14 -22.70
C GLU A 104 17.84 -3.40 -21.93
N ARG A 105 18.16 -2.77 -20.79
CA ARG A 105 17.16 -2.03 -19.99
C ARG A 105 16.72 -0.72 -20.64
N PHE A 106 17.66 0.10 -21.11
CA PHE A 106 17.37 1.47 -21.55
C PHE A 106 17.42 1.68 -23.07
N GLY A 107 17.98 0.73 -23.82
CA GLY A 107 18.10 0.84 -25.29
C GLY A 107 16.76 0.79 -26.03
N HIS A 108 15.73 0.16 -25.45
CA HIS A 108 14.39 0.15 -26.02
C HIS A 108 13.62 1.45 -25.76
N ALA A 109 13.83 2.08 -24.60
CA ALA A 109 13.21 3.36 -24.24
C ALA A 109 13.66 4.49 -25.18
N LEU A 110 14.93 4.46 -25.61
CA LEU A 110 15.51 5.43 -26.55
C LEU A 110 15.01 5.29 -28.00
N ARG A 111 14.42 4.14 -28.36
CA ARG A 111 13.83 3.93 -29.69
C ARG A 111 12.43 4.52 -29.85
N ARG A 112 11.81 5.02 -28.77
CA ARG A 112 10.51 5.72 -28.84
C ARG A 112 10.71 7.24 -28.88
N PRO A 113 11.13 7.78 -30.04
CA PRO A 113 10.49 9.00 -30.51
C PRO A 113 10.14 8.90 -32.01
N ARG A 114 8.85 8.67 -32.32
CA ARG A 114 8.26 9.05 -33.60
C ARG A 114 6.73 9.11 -33.50
N ASN A 115 6.22 10.34 -33.46
CA ASN A 115 4.98 10.85 -34.07
C ASN A 115 3.76 9.94 -34.16
N GLU A 116 2.63 10.42 -33.65
CA GLU A 116 1.33 10.34 -34.34
C GLU A 116 0.52 11.64 -34.08
N PRO A 117 -0.33 12.05 -35.03
CA PRO A 117 -0.76 13.44 -35.29
C PRO A 117 -1.78 14.05 -34.32
#